data_AF-X1EY87-F1
#
_entry.id   AF-X1EY87-F1
#
_cell.length_a   1.000
_cell.length_b   1.000
_cell.length_c   1.000
_cell.angle_alpha   90.00
_cell.angle_beta   90.00
_cell.angle_gamma   90.00
#
_symmetry.space_group_name_H-M   'P 1'
#
loop_
_entity.id
_entity.type
_entity.pdbx_description
1 polymer ?
#
loop_
_entity_poly.entity_id
_entity_poly.type
_entity_poly.pdbx_seq_one_letter_code
_entity_poly.pdbx_strand_id
1 'polypeptide(L)'
;SDARVVDATAAAAFSVGAKPMVIWLASPLGVAKAADPMLPVEALTAVLKEADAWIEFNNQWLLYSTPYDIAAKENKKLRYLNACGINPDLMVRCIGRINYPVLGKFLERLREMTMSAKHMRLTTPAGQDLEFD
;
A
#
# COMPACT_ATOMS: atom_id res chain seq x y z
N SER A 1 3.23 10.45 -9.55
CA SER A 1 1.80 10.20 -9.29
C SER A 1 0.95 10.94 -10.32
N ASP A 2 -0.24 10.44 -10.64
CA ASP A 2 -1.25 11.15 -11.44
C ASP A 2 -2.16 11.97 -10.49
N ALA A 3 -2.28 13.29 -10.69
CA ALA A 3 -3.05 14.13 -9.78
C ALA A 3 -4.54 13.77 -9.76
N ARG A 4 -5.09 13.26 -10.87
CA ARG A 4 -6.53 12.96 -10.99
C ARG A 4 -6.97 11.88 -10.02
N VAL A 5 -6.14 10.86 -9.79
CA VAL A 5 -6.46 9.79 -8.83
C VAL A 5 -6.32 10.27 -7.39
N VAL A 6 -5.38 11.18 -7.12
CA VAL A 6 -5.19 11.78 -5.80
C VAL A 6 -6.40 12.65 -5.45
N ASP A 7 -6.79 13.55 -6.35
CA ASP A 7 -7.92 14.45 -6.15
C ASP A 7 -9.25 13.69 -6.02
N ALA A 8 -9.47 12.68 -6.87
CA ALA A 8 -10.65 11.83 -6.79
C ALA A 8 -10.71 11.06 -5.46
N THR A 9 -9.58 10.56 -4.97
CA THR A 9 -9.51 9.85 -3.68
C THR A 9 -9.75 10.78 -2.51
N ALA A 10 -9.16 11.99 -2.52
CA ALA A 10 -9.39 12.99 -1.48
C ALA A 10 -10.87 13.43 -1.43
N ALA A 11 -11.48 13.68 -2.59
CA ALA A 11 -12.91 14.00 -2.70
C ALA A 11 -13.81 12.86 -2.20
N ALA A 12 -13.47 11.61 -2.53
CA ALA A 12 -14.19 10.43 -2.05
C ALA A 12 -14.04 10.24 -0.53
N ALA A 13 -12.86 10.51 0.03
CA ALA A 13 -12.66 10.46 1.48
C ALA A 13 -13.51 11.55 2.18
N PHE A 14 -13.54 12.77 1.63
CA PHE A 14 -14.38 13.84 2.15
C PHE A 14 -15.87 13.50 2.08
N SER A 15 -16.34 12.88 1.00
CA SER A 15 -17.76 12.55 0.82
C SER A 15 -18.28 11.51 1.82
N VAL A 16 -17.39 10.72 2.43
CA VAL A 16 -17.70 9.77 3.52
C VAL A 16 -17.40 10.34 4.92
N GLY A 17 -17.16 11.66 5.03
CA GLY A 17 -16.97 12.36 6.30
C GLY A 17 -15.54 12.32 6.86
N ALA A 18 -14.56 11.82 6.09
CA ALA A 18 -13.16 11.88 6.50
C ALA A 18 -12.58 13.31 6.32
N LYS A 19 -11.40 13.53 6.89
CA LYS A 19 -10.66 14.80 6.80
C LYS A 19 -9.40 14.61 5.94
N PRO A 20 -9.50 14.63 4.61
CA PRO A 20 -8.36 14.32 3.75
C PRO A 20 -7.28 15.40 3.84
N MET A 21 -6.03 14.97 3.83
CA MET A 21 -4.85 15.81 3.65
C MET A 21 -3.99 15.21 2.54
N VAL A 22 -3.57 16.04 1.59
CA VAL A 22 -2.69 15.63 0.48
C VAL A 22 -1.31 16.23 0.70
N ILE A 23 -0.28 15.39 0.66
CA ILE A 23 1.13 15.79 0.80
C ILE A 23 1.84 15.49 -0.52
N TRP A 24 2.39 16.53 -1.13
CA TRP A 24 3.23 16.41 -2.32
C TRP A 24 4.70 16.51 -1.93
N LEU A 25 5.49 15.57 -2.45
CA LEU A 25 6.93 15.48 -2.23
C LEU A 25 7.63 15.49 -3.58
N ALA A 26 8.86 16.03 -3.63
CA ALA A 26 9.74 15.78 -4.75
C ALA A 26 10.00 14.27 -4.85
N SER A 27 10.05 13.72 -6.08
CA SER A 27 10.34 12.30 -6.25
C SER A 27 11.76 12.00 -5.76
N PRO A 28 11.94 11.08 -4.79
CA PRO A 28 13.26 10.61 -4.43
C PRO A 28 13.89 9.83 -5.59
N LEU A 29 15.22 9.64 -5.53
CA LEU A 29 15.97 8.82 -6.49
C LEU A 29 16.00 7.32 -6.14
N GLY A 30 15.47 6.95 -4.97
CA GLY A 30 15.40 5.58 -4.48
C GLY A 30 14.05 5.28 -3.85
N VAL A 31 13.94 4.07 -3.30
CA VAL A 31 12.74 3.54 -2.64
C VAL A 31 13.06 3.13 -1.20
N ALA A 32 12.04 2.95 -0.37
CA ALA A 32 12.20 2.57 1.03
C ALA A 32 13.21 3.49 1.76
N LYS A 33 14.09 2.96 2.62
CA LYS A 33 15.11 3.76 3.34
C LYS A 33 16.09 4.50 2.44
N ALA A 34 16.29 4.05 1.20
CA ALA A 34 17.16 4.77 0.26
C ALA A 34 16.56 6.13 -0.16
N ALA A 35 15.25 6.33 0.02
CA ALA A 35 14.60 7.61 -0.18
C ALA A 35 14.81 8.60 0.98
N ASP A 36 15.04 8.11 2.21
CA ASP A 36 15.06 8.92 3.44
C ASP A 36 15.89 10.21 3.35
N PRO A 37 17.11 10.23 2.78
CA PRO A 37 17.92 11.45 2.69
C PRO A 37 17.30 12.60 1.87
N MET A 38 16.26 12.29 1.08
CA MET A 38 15.57 13.24 0.20
C MET A 38 14.15 13.58 0.69
N LEU A 39 13.73 13.05 1.83
CA LEU A 39 12.39 13.23 2.37
C LEU A 39 12.41 14.13 3.61
N PRO A 40 11.33 14.87 3.89
CA PRO A 40 11.12 15.50 5.19
C PRO A 40 10.71 14.42 6.21
N VAL A 41 11.67 13.60 6.63
CA VAL A 41 11.46 12.38 7.43
C VAL A 41 10.68 12.66 8.70
N GLU A 42 11.04 13.69 9.47
CA GLU A 42 10.41 14.01 10.75
C GLU A 42 8.95 14.43 10.58
N ALA A 43 8.67 15.29 9.60
CA ALA A 43 7.33 15.78 9.32
C ALA A 43 6.40 14.67 8.81
N LEU A 44 6.88 13.84 7.87
CA LEU A 44 6.12 12.68 7.38
C LEU A 44 5.85 11.69 8.50
N THR A 45 6.86 11.40 9.34
CA THR A 45 6.70 10.52 10.49
C THR A 45 5.61 11.03 11.44
N ALA A 46 5.66 12.33 11.79
CA ALA A 46 4.68 12.93 12.70
C ALA A 46 3.25 12.82 12.15
N VAL A 47 3.03 13.12 10.87
CA VAL A 47 1.72 12.99 10.24
C VAL A 47 1.23 11.54 10.25
N LEU A 48 2.08 10.60 9.85
CA LEU A 48 1.71 9.19 9.75
C LEU A 48 1.46 8.54 11.11
N LYS A 49 2.00 9.10 12.20
CA LYS A 49 1.69 8.67 13.56
C LYS A 49 0.26 9.00 14.01
N GLU A 50 -0.33 10.06 13.45
CA GLU A 50 -1.65 10.54 13.85
C GLU A 50 -2.78 10.10 12.89
N ALA A 51 -2.43 9.88 11.61
CA ALA A 51 -3.39 9.53 10.57
C ALA A 51 -4.11 8.20 10.84
N ASP A 52 -5.39 8.10 10.46
CA ASP A 52 -6.15 6.85 10.52
C ASP A 52 -5.93 5.97 9.27
N ALA A 53 -5.73 6.61 8.12
CA ALA A 53 -5.47 5.94 6.84
C ALA A 53 -4.39 6.68 6.05
N TRP A 54 -3.54 5.92 5.36
CA TRP A 54 -2.53 6.44 4.44
C TRP A 54 -2.59 5.69 3.12
N ILE A 55 -2.81 6.43 2.04
CA ILE A 55 -2.73 5.92 0.67
C ILE A 55 -1.53 6.54 -0.01
N GLU A 56 -0.64 5.70 -0.52
CA GLU A 56 0.55 6.11 -1.23
C GLU A 56 0.33 6.03 -2.75
N PHE A 57 0.42 7.17 -3.44
CA PHE A 57 0.31 7.25 -4.90
C PHE A 57 1.65 7.48 -5.62
N ASN A 58 2.75 7.46 -4.87
CA ASN A 58 4.09 7.76 -5.37
C ASN A 58 4.50 6.79 -6.50
N ASN A 59 5.42 7.20 -7.38
CA ASN A 59 6.03 6.25 -8.32
C ASN A 59 7.19 5.48 -7.65
N GLN A 60 7.91 6.14 -6.75
CA GLN A 60 8.90 5.53 -5.87
C GLN A 60 8.25 5.28 -4.51
N TRP A 61 8.14 4.02 -4.09
CA TRP A 61 7.42 3.68 -2.86
C TRP A 61 8.24 4.01 -1.61
N LEU A 62 7.52 4.42 -0.57
CA LEU A 62 8.03 4.72 0.77
C LEU A 62 7.72 3.58 1.75
N LEU A 63 7.10 2.49 1.27
CA LEU A 63 7.06 1.23 2.01
C LEU A 63 8.48 0.84 2.47
N TYR A 64 8.64 0.58 3.76
CA TYR A 64 9.93 0.33 4.45
C TYR A 64 10.91 1.51 4.54
N SER A 65 10.44 2.75 4.36
CA SER A 65 11.18 3.98 4.74
C SER A 65 11.18 4.19 6.25
N THR A 66 12.03 5.09 6.76
CA THR A 66 12.01 5.44 8.21
C THR A 66 10.64 5.94 8.68
N PRO A 67 9.93 6.84 7.97
CA PRO A 67 8.56 7.21 8.34
C PRO A 67 7.58 6.04 8.38
N TYR A 68 7.67 5.11 7.41
CA TYR A 68 6.82 3.91 7.38
C TYR A 68 7.08 3.01 8.59
N ASP A 69 8.35 2.69 8.87
CA ASP A 69 8.73 1.79 9.95
C ASP A 69 8.26 2.32 11.31
N ILE A 70 8.44 3.62 11.56
CA ILE A 70 7.99 4.27 12.79
C ILE A 70 6.47 4.27 12.87
N ALA A 71 5.76 4.64 11.80
CA ALA A 71 4.30 4.67 11.80
C ALA A 71 3.69 3.27 12.00
N ALA A 72 4.20 2.24 11.32
CA ALA A 72 3.74 0.86 11.49
C ALA A 72 3.99 0.34 12.93
N LYS A 73 5.09 0.77 13.55
CA LYS A 73 5.41 0.44 14.93
C LYS A 73 4.54 1.17 15.94
N GLU A 74 4.30 2.47 15.76
CA GLU A 74 3.72 3.33 16.79
C GLU A 74 2.23 3.63 16.58
N ASN A 75 1.75 3.66 15.35
CA ASN A 75 0.36 3.93 15.02
C ASN A 75 -0.41 2.63 14.70
N LYS A 76 -0.98 2.00 15.72
CA LYS A 76 -1.70 0.71 15.59
C LYS A 76 -3.04 0.81 14.87
N LYS A 77 -3.61 2.01 14.77
CA LYS A 77 -4.87 2.25 14.06
C LYS A 77 -4.66 2.48 12.56
N LEU A 78 -3.44 2.84 12.14
CA LEU A 78 -3.14 3.16 10.74
C LEU A 78 -3.57 2.01 9.80
N ARG A 79 -4.24 2.39 8.71
CA ARG A 79 -4.53 1.51 7.58
C ARG A 79 -3.79 2.04 6.36
N TYR A 80 -2.86 1.24 5.85
CA TYR A 80 -1.98 1.61 4.74
C TYR A 80 -2.40 0.93 3.44
N LEU A 81 -2.39 1.68 2.34
CA LEU A 81 -2.55 1.18 0.99
C LEU A 81 -1.41 1.72 0.11
N ASN A 82 -0.60 0.81 -0.43
CA ASN A 82 0.30 1.13 -1.52
C ASN A 82 -0.48 1.12 -2.85
N ALA A 83 -0.59 2.28 -3.49
CA ALA A 83 -1.22 2.47 -4.80
C ALA A 83 -0.23 3.12 -5.77
N CYS A 84 1.04 2.70 -5.69
CA CYS A 84 2.12 3.27 -6.49
C CYS A 84 1.87 3.12 -7.99
N GLY A 85 2.12 4.20 -8.74
CA GLY A 85 1.95 4.21 -10.20
C GLY A 85 0.52 4.03 -10.70
N ILE A 86 -0.50 4.09 -9.82
CA ILE A 86 -1.89 3.97 -10.25
C ILE A 86 -2.28 5.17 -11.12
N ASN A 87 -3.05 4.88 -12.16
CA ASN A 87 -3.68 5.85 -13.04
C ASN A 87 -5.20 5.61 -13.04
N PRO A 88 -6.01 6.49 -13.66
CA PRO A 88 -7.46 6.33 -13.65
C PRO A 88 -7.95 4.96 -14.14
N ASP A 89 -7.34 4.41 -15.20
CA ASP A 89 -7.75 3.12 -15.76
C ASP A 89 -7.46 1.96 -14.80
N LEU A 90 -6.30 1.97 -14.13
CA LEU A 90 -5.96 0.99 -13.11
C LEU A 90 -6.87 1.13 -11.89
N MET A 91 -7.20 2.34 -11.47
CA MET A 91 -8.13 2.59 -10.36
C MET A 91 -9.51 2.03 -10.66
N VAL A 92 -10.04 2.25 -11.87
CA VAL A 92 -11.34 1.69 -12.27
C VAL A 92 -11.30 0.17 -12.33
N ARG A 93 -10.29 -0.42 -12.97
CA ARG A 93 -10.24 -1.88 -13.19
C ARG A 93 -9.90 -2.67 -11.92
N CYS A 94 -8.99 -2.17 -11.11
CA CYS A 94 -8.42 -2.91 -9.97
C CYS A 94 -9.00 -2.50 -8.61
N ILE A 95 -9.78 -1.41 -8.54
CA ILE A 95 -10.46 -0.97 -7.32
C ILE A 95 -11.96 -0.84 -7.59
N GLY A 96 -12.35 0.01 -8.53
CA GLY A 96 -13.77 0.35 -8.75
C GLY A 96 -14.65 -0.80 -9.27
N ARG A 97 -14.10 -1.72 -10.09
CA ARG A 97 -14.84 -2.83 -10.72
C ARG A 97 -14.58 -4.18 -10.05
N ILE A 98 -14.15 -4.18 -8.79
CA ILE A 98 -13.90 -5.40 -8.02
C ILE A 98 -15.13 -5.81 -7.22
N ASN A 99 -15.48 -7.09 -7.26
CA ASN A 99 -16.46 -7.69 -6.35
C ASN A 99 -15.78 -8.03 -5.01
N TYR A 100 -15.73 -7.05 -4.10
CA TYR A 100 -15.07 -7.20 -2.80
C TYR A 100 -15.63 -8.33 -1.92
N PRO A 101 -16.96 -8.57 -1.84
CA PRO A 101 -17.49 -9.71 -1.09
C PRO A 101 -16.97 -11.06 -1.59
N VAL A 102 -16.86 -11.25 -2.91
CA VAL A 102 -16.33 -12.50 -3.48
C VAL A 102 -14.82 -12.58 -3.31
N LEU A 103 -14.09 -11.49 -3.58
CA LEU A 103 -12.66 -11.41 -3.37
C LEU A 103 -12.29 -11.73 -1.91
N GLY A 104 -13.03 -11.20 -0.94
CA GLY A 104 -12.83 -11.47 0.48
C GLY A 104 -12.95 -12.95 0.80
N LYS A 105 -14.00 -13.63 0.32
CA LYS A 105 -14.17 -15.09 0.52
C LYS A 105 -13.01 -15.89 -0.09
N PHE A 106 -12.56 -15.49 -1.28
CA PHE A 106 -11.43 -16.15 -1.94
C PHE A 106 -10.12 -15.96 -1.16
N LEU A 107 -9.83 -14.74 -0.71
CA LEU A 107 -8.63 -14.43 0.05
C LEU A 107 -8.61 -15.13 1.42
N GLU A 108 -9.74 -15.19 2.12
CA GLU A 108 -9.83 -15.94 3.38
C GLU A 108 -9.56 -17.43 3.17
N ARG A 109 -10.10 -18.02 2.11
CA ARG A 109 -9.83 -19.42 1.79
C ARG A 109 -8.34 -19.67 1.50
N LEU A 110 -7.70 -18.81 0.73
CA LEU A 110 -6.26 -18.89 0.47
C LEU A 110 -5.43 -18.74 1.75
N ARG A 111 -5.82 -17.80 2.63
CA ARG A 111 -5.17 -17.58 3.91
C ARG A 111 -5.25 -18.83 4.80
N GLU A 112 -6.41 -19.46 4.92
CA GLU A 112 -6.56 -20.71 5.67
C GLU A 112 -5.64 -21.81 5.15
N MET A 113 -5.63 -22.01 3.83
CA MET A 113 -4.80 -23.03 3.18
C MET A 113 -3.31 -22.79 3.45
N THR A 114 -2.84 -21.56 3.24
CA THR A 114 -1.43 -21.19 3.43
C THR A 114 -0.99 -21.25 4.89
N MET A 115 -1.81 -20.81 5.85
CA MET A 115 -1.51 -20.90 7.28
C MET A 115 -1.51 -22.35 7.82
N SER A 116 -2.26 -23.25 7.18
CA SER A 116 -2.33 -24.67 7.58
C SER A 116 -1.25 -25.55 6.96
N ALA A 117 -0.59 -25.07 5.91
CA ALA A 117 0.47 -25.80 5.21
C ALA A 117 1.73 -25.88 6.09
N LYS A 118 2.36 -27.06 6.10
CA LYS A 118 3.66 -27.33 6.77
C LYS A 118 4.79 -27.59 5.78
N HIS A 119 4.44 -27.60 4.50
CA HIS A 119 5.34 -27.88 3.40
C HIS A 119 4.69 -27.31 2.15
N MET A 120 5.45 -26.51 1.40
CA MET A 120 5.02 -25.88 0.17
C MET A 120 6.05 -26.15 -0.91
N ARG A 121 5.62 -26.78 -2.01
CA ARG A 121 6.44 -27.05 -3.19
C ARG A 121 5.92 -26.30 -4.41
N LEU A 122 6.81 -25.57 -5.08
CA LEU A 122 6.51 -24.79 -6.28
C LEU A 122 7.29 -25.38 -7.45
N THR A 123 6.56 -25.88 -8.44
CA THR A 123 7.14 -26.42 -9.68
C THR A 123 6.67 -25.68 -10.93
N THR A 124 7.51 -25.61 -11.95
CA THR A 124 7.10 -25.15 -13.29
C THR A 124 7.69 -26.03 -14.39
N PRO A 125 7.05 -26.13 -15.58
CA PRO A 125 7.61 -26.85 -16.72
C PRO A 125 8.97 -26.31 -17.20
N ALA A 126 9.29 -25.05 -16.87
CA ALA A 126 10.57 -24.42 -17.20
C ALA A 126 11.71 -24.85 -16.26
N GLY A 127 11.45 -25.74 -15.29
CA GLY A 127 12.46 -26.32 -14.41
C GLY A 127 12.56 -25.70 -13.02
N GLN A 128 11.62 -24.83 -12.63
CA GLN A 128 11.53 -24.43 -11.22
C GLN A 128 11.08 -25.62 -10.39
N ASP A 129 11.79 -25.91 -9.30
CA ASP A 129 11.43 -26.89 -8.28
C ASP A 129 12.01 -26.41 -6.95
N LEU A 130 11.17 -25.76 -6.14
CA LEU A 130 11.55 -25.17 -4.86
C LEU A 130 10.60 -25.65 -3.77
N GLU A 131 11.13 -25.96 -2.60
CA GLU A 131 10.34 -26.40 -1.45
C GLU A 131 10.72 -25.64 -0.17
N PHE A 132 9.73 -25.46 0.70
CA PHE A 132 9.84 -24.78 1.99
C PHE A 132 8.98 -25.53 3.01
N ASP A 133 9.50 -25.74 4.21
CA ASP A 133 8.75 -26.28 5.36
C ASP A 133 8.16 -25.16 6.23
#